data_AF-A0AA44WAB3-F1
#
_entry.id   AF-A0AA44WAB3-F1
#
_cell.length_a   1.000
_cell.length_b   1.000
_cell.length_c   1.000
_cell.angle_alpha   90.00
_cell.angle_beta   90.00
_cell.angle_gamma   90.00
#
_symmetry.space_group_name_H-M   'P 1'
#
loop_
_entity.id
_entity.type
_entity.pdbx_description
1 polymer ?
#
loop_
_entity_poly.entity_id
_entity_poly.type
_entity_poly.pdbx_seq_one_letter_code
_entity_poly.pdbx_strand_id
1 'polypeptide(L)'
;MVLISNILTLLVTAASGYAVYFSAQSIPKLQKYEQTAEKAAEWSSTAKKQLWDTRYTVGAGFIFSLFSLYNGLSFVLFTSSKLVFRNTAWALVPAAGSYGISLYMRSYWNNKAKIPMLEEYNRAIEDSTQVSKALDVLVLGWLVVAPLKLFGV
;
A
#
# COMPACT_ATOMS: atom_id res chain seq x y z
N MET A 1 -17.08 23.36 -1.15
CA MET A 1 -16.54 22.63 0.01
C MET A 1 -16.56 21.13 -0.21
N VAL A 2 -17.72 20.53 -0.52
CA VAL A 2 -17.81 19.13 -1.00
C VAL A 2 -16.81 18.85 -2.14
N LEU A 3 -16.62 19.83 -3.03
CA LEU A 3 -15.62 19.80 -4.10
C LEU A 3 -14.18 19.57 -3.58
N ILE A 4 -13.77 20.20 -2.47
CA ILE A 4 -12.41 20.07 -1.90
C ILE A 4 -12.23 18.65 -1.37
N SER A 5 -13.18 18.16 -0.57
CA SER A 5 -13.11 16.78 -0.04
C SER A 5 -13.08 15.75 -1.17
N ASN A 6 -13.87 15.95 -2.24
CA ASN A 6 -13.91 15.06 -3.39
C ASN A 6 -12.62 15.12 -4.22
N ILE A 7 -12.05 16.31 -4.44
CA ILE A 7 -10.74 16.47 -5.12
C ILE A 7 -9.67 15.74 -4.31
N LEU A 8 -9.67 15.90 -2.99
CA LEU A 8 -8.69 15.26 -2.10
C LEU A 8 -8.85 13.73 -2.12
N THR A 9 -10.08 13.21 -2.07
CA THR A 9 -10.35 11.78 -2.25
C THR A 9 -9.92 11.28 -3.65
N LEU A 10 -10.09 12.09 -4.69
CA LEU A 10 -9.65 11.73 -6.05
C LEU A 10 -8.13 11.66 -6.16
N LEU A 11 -7.40 12.58 -5.51
CA LEU A 11 -5.94 12.52 -5.39
C LEU A 11 -5.47 11.28 -4.62
N VAL A 12 -6.15 10.95 -3.52
CA VAL A 12 -5.88 9.73 -2.73
C VAL A 12 -6.17 8.46 -3.55
N THR A 13 -7.21 8.49 -4.38
CA THR A 13 -7.53 7.39 -5.31
C THR A 13 -6.45 7.24 -6.38
N ALA A 14 -5.97 8.35 -6.94
CA ALA A 14 -4.88 8.36 -7.91
C ALA A 14 -3.56 7.83 -7.29
N ALA A 15 -3.24 8.24 -6.05
CA ALA A 15 -2.09 7.73 -5.30
C ALA A 15 -2.22 6.22 -5.02
N SER A 16 -3.44 5.72 -4.77
CA SER A 16 -3.69 4.28 -4.64
C SER A 16 -3.41 3.55 -5.96
N GLY A 17 -3.81 4.14 -7.09
CA GLY A 17 -3.51 3.61 -8.43
C GLY A 17 -2.01 3.57 -8.72
N TYR A 18 -1.28 4.60 -8.30
CA TYR A 18 0.19 4.63 -8.37
C TYR A 18 0.81 3.49 -7.54
N ALA A 19 0.34 3.26 -6.32
CA ALA A 19 0.81 2.16 -5.47
C ALA A 19 0.53 0.77 -6.10
N VAL A 20 -0.65 0.59 -6.71
CA VAL A 20 -1.01 -0.62 -7.46
C VAL A 20 -0.07 -0.83 -8.64
N TYR A 21 0.23 0.23 -9.42
CA TYR A 21 1.11 0.15 -10.57
C TYR A 21 2.52 -0.32 -10.19
N PHE A 22 3.14 0.30 -9.19
CA PHE A 22 4.48 -0.10 -8.73
C PHE A 22 4.50 -1.50 -8.12
N SER A 23 3.47 -1.86 -7.35
CA SER A 23 3.32 -3.21 -6.82
C SER A 23 3.23 -4.25 -7.96
N ALA A 24 2.43 -3.98 -8.99
CA ALA A 24 2.27 -4.86 -10.15
C ALA A 24 3.56 -5.02 -10.96
N GLN A 25 4.39 -3.98 -11.04
CA GLN A 25 5.72 -4.03 -11.66
C GLN A 25 6.76 -4.80 -10.82
N SER A 26 6.65 -4.75 -9.49
CA SER A 26 7.59 -5.44 -8.59
C SER A 26 7.41 -6.96 -8.55
N ILE A 27 6.18 -7.44 -8.68
CA ILE A 27 5.84 -8.87 -8.60
C ILE A 27 6.63 -9.71 -9.62
N PRO A 28 6.61 -9.42 -10.94
CA PRO A 28 7.34 -10.23 -11.92
C PRO A 28 8.86 -10.17 -11.71
N LYS A 29 9.40 -9.04 -11.23
CA LYS A 29 10.82 -8.91 -10.89
C LYS A 29 11.22 -9.86 -9.76
N LEU A 30 10.36 -10.03 -8.75
CA LEU A 30 10.58 -10.97 -7.65
C LEU A 30 10.38 -12.42 -8.08
N GLN A 31 9.37 -12.70 -8.91
CA GLN A 31 9.10 -14.03 -9.46
C GLN A 31 10.31 -14.61 -10.20
N LYS A 32 11.09 -13.76 -10.88
CA LYS A 32 12.33 -14.18 -11.58
C LYS A 32 13.34 -14.87 -10.65
N TYR A 33 13.40 -14.49 -9.38
CA TYR A 33 14.34 -15.05 -8.40
C TYR A 33 13.70 -16.09 -7.49
N GLU A 34 12.39 -16.28 -7.62
CA GLU A 34 11.59 -17.12 -6.74
C GLU A 34 12.01 -18.59 -6.80
N GLN A 35 12.24 -19.13 -8.00
CA GLN A 35 12.70 -20.52 -8.16
C GLN A 35 14.06 -20.77 -7.48
N THR A 36 14.96 -19.79 -7.52
CA THR A 36 16.27 -19.89 -6.85
C THR A 36 16.10 -19.81 -5.33
N ALA A 37 15.23 -18.92 -4.87
CA ALA A 37 14.89 -18.79 -3.46
C ALA A 37 14.17 -20.04 -2.91
N GLU A 38 13.33 -20.70 -3.71
CA GLU A 38 12.67 -21.96 -3.37
C GLU A 38 13.66 -23.10 -3.21
N LYS A 39 14.61 -23.26 -4.14
CA LYS A 39 15.70 -24.23 -3.98
C LYS A 39 16.51 -23.96 -2.71
N ALA A 40 16.84 -22.70 -2.43
CA ALA A 40 17.54 -22.36 -1.19
C ALA A 40 16.68 -22.66 0.07
N ALA A 41 15.36 -22.50 -0.03
CA ALA A 41 14.41 -22.78 1.04
C ALA A 41 14.24 -24.27 1.37
N GLU A 42 14.54 -25.17 0.43
CA GLU A 42 14.56 -26.62 0.68
C GLU A 42 15.64 -27.01 1.69
N TRP A 43 16.77 -26.30 1.67
CA TRP A 43 17.95 -26.62 2.48
C TRP A 43 18.14 -25.68 3.68
N SER A 44 17.41 -24.57 3.75
CA SER A 44 17.52 -23.58 4.82
C SER A 44 16.15 -23.07 5.29
N SER A 45 15.86 -23.28 6.57
CA SER A 45 14.66 -22.75 7.23
C SER A 45 14.61 -21.21 7.21
N THR A 46 15.78 -20.56 7.27
CA THR A 46 15.91 -19.10 7.16
C THR A 46 15.55 -18.62 5.76
N ALA A 47 16.02 -19.30 4.71
CA ALA A 47 15.65 -18.96 3.32
C ALA A 47 14.16 -19.17 3.07
N LYS A 48 13.57 -20.24 3.62
CA LYS A 48 12.13 -20.50 3.55
C LYS A 48 11.30 -19.39 4.21
N LYS A 49 11.71 -18.96 5.40
CA LYS A 49 11.06 -17.84 6.10
C LYS A 49 11.17 -16.55 5.29
N GLN A 50 12.35 -16.26 4.77
CA GLN A 50 12.60 -15.05 3.97
C GLN A 50 11.74 -15.00 2.70
N LEU A 51 11.59 -16.13 2.00
CA LEU A 51 10.71 -16.26 0.83
C LEU A 51 9.26 -15.94 1.19
N TRP A 52 8.75 -16.57 2.26
CA TRP A 52 7.38 -16.34 2.73
C TRP A 52 7.14 -14.90 3.16
N ASP A 53 8.04 -14.33 3.95
CA ASP A 53 7.90 -12.95 4.41
C ASP A 53 7.94 -11.96 3.23
N THR A 54 8.72 -12.25 2.18
CA THR A 54 8.76 -11.41 0.95
C THR A 54 7.40 -11.44 0.25
N ARG A 55 6.85 -12.65 0.02
CA ARG A 55 5.54 -12.85 -0.61
C ARG A 55 4.43 -12.13 0.15
N TYR A 56 4.40 -12.30 1.48
CA TYR A 56 3.41 -11.65 2.33
C TYR A 56 3.54 -10.14 2.33
N THR A 57 4.75 -9.60 2.42
CA THR A 57 4.97 -8.14 2.45
C THR A 57 4.51 -7.47 1.16
N VAL A 58 4.92 -8.01 0.02
CA VAL A 58 4.57 -7.46 -1.30
C VAL A 58 3.09 -7.68 -1.59
N GLY A 59 2.57 -8.87 -1.27
CA GLY A 59 1.15 -9.19 -1.43
C GLY A 59 0.26 -8.30 -0.56
N ALA A 60 0.61 -8.06 0.70
CA ALA A 60 -0.14 -7.17 1.59
C ALA A 60 -0.17 -5.73 1.07
N GLY A 61 0.98 -5.21 0.62
CA GLY A 61 1.06 -3.90 -0.02
C GLY A 61 0.17 -3.78 -1.26
N PHE A 62 0.21 -4.79 -2.14
CA PHE A 62 -0.60 -4.83 -3.37
C PHE A 62 -2.10 -4.91 -3.08
N ILE A 63 -2.52 -5.89 -2.28
CA ILE A 63 -3.93 -6.12 -1.94
C ILE A 63 -4.52 -4.91 -1.22
N PHE A 64 -3.77 -4.32 -0.28
CA PHE A 64 -4.23 -3.13 0.41
C PHE A 64 -4.33 -1.91 -0.51
N SER A 65 -3.40 -1.76 -1.46
CA SER A 65 -3.46 -0.68 -2.46
C SER A 65 -4.70 -0.82 -3.36
N LEU A 66 -5.06 -2.05 -3.77
CA LEU A 66 -6.30 -2.33 -4.50
C LEU A 66 -7.54 -2.01 -3.66
N PHE A 67 -7.55 -2.44 -2.39
CA PHE A 67 -8.62 -2.11 -1.46
C PHE A 67 -8.79 -0.60 -1.30
N SER A 68 -7.70 0.15 -1.12
CA SER A 68 -7.74 1.61 -1.00
C SER A 68 -8.24 2.28 -2.28
N LEU A 69 -7.85 1.78 -3.45
CA LEU A 69 -8.35 2.28 -4.74
C LEU A 69 -9.86 2.07 -4.88
N TYR A 70 -10.34 0.86 -4.59
CA TYR A 70 -11.78 0.55 -4.57
C TYR A 70 -12.53 1.42 -3.55
N ASN A 71 -11.95 1.59 -2.36
CA ASN A 71 -12.51 2.41 -1.29
C ASN A 71 -12.60 3.88 -1.71
N GLY A 72 -11.55 4.44 -2.33
CA GLY A 72 -11.53 5.80 -2.84
C GLY A 72 -12.62 6.07 -3.88
N LEU A 73 -12.76 5.17 -4.86
CA LEU A 73 -13.81 5.25 -5.87
C LEU A 73 -15.21 5.15 -5.25
N SER A 74 -15.41 4.18 -4.37
CA SER A 74 -16.68 3.99 -3.66
C SER A 74 -17.03 5.20 -2.79
N PHE A 75 -16.04 5.79 -2.13
CA PHE A 75 -16.22 6.97 -1.31
C PHE A 75 -16.66 8.16 -2.16
N VAL A 76 -16.05 8.42 -3.31
CA VAL A 76 -16.47 9.52 -4.21
C VAL A 76 -17.90 9.34 -4.71
N LEU A 77 -18.31 8.10 -5.03
CA LEU A 77 -19.62 7.82 -5.62
C LEU A 77 -20.77 7.76 -4.60
N PHE A 78 -20.50 7.28 -3.37
CA PHE A 78 -21.55 6.95 -2.39
C PHE A 78 -21.52 7.81 -1.11
N THR A 79 -20.60 8.77 -0.99
CA THR A 79 -20.62 9.72 0.13
C THR A 79 -21.89 10.58 0.08
N SER A 80 -22.52 10.76 1.24
CA SER A 80 -23.69 11.64 1.39
C SER A 80 -23.42 12.68 2.46
N SER A 81 -23.66 13.96 2.16
CA SER A 81 -23.43 15.07 3.09
C SER A 81 -24.21 14.98 4.40
N LYS A 82 -25.27 14.15 4.45
CA LYS A 82 -26.13 14.00 5.64
C LYS A 82 -25.59 13.00 6.67
N LEU A 83 -24.65 12.14 6.28
CA LEU A 83 -24.15 11.02 7.10
C LEU A 83 -22.70 11.25 7.54
N VAL A 84 -22.48 12.36 8.24
CA VAL A 84 -21.16 12.86 8.65
C VAL A 84 -20.34 11.83 9.43
N PHE A 85 -20.92 11.22 10.48
CA PHE A 85 -20.22 10.21 11.30
C PHE A 85 -19.84 8.97 10.50
N ARG A 86 -20.76 8.48 9.65
CA ARG A 86 -20.51 7.33 8.78
C ARG A 86 -19.37 7.60 7.80
N ASN A 87 -19.39 8.74 7.12
CA ASN A 87 -18.35 9.08 6.14
C ASN A 87 -16.99 9.29 6.82
N THR A 88 -16.99 9.87 8.03
CA THR A 88 -15.76 10.03 8.83
C THR A 88 -15.19 8.66 9.23
N ALA A 89 -16.03 7.77 9.78
CA ALA A 89 -15.61 6.41 10.13
C ALA A 89 -15.10 5.64 8.90
N TRP A 90 -15.79 5.77 7.76
CA TRP A 90 -15.37 5.17 6.50
C TRP A 90 -13.99 5.69 6.05
N ALA A 91 -13.71 6.99 6.16
CA ALA A 91 -12.39 7.55 5.81
C ALA A 91 -11.27 7.09 6.77
N LEU A 92 -11.58 6.78 8.04
CA LEU A 92 -10.57 6.34 9.01
C LEU A 92 -10.11 4.90 8.81
N VAL A 93 -10.97 4.02 8.29
CA VAL A 93 -10.63 2.61 7.99
C VAL A 93 -9.41 2.48 7.05
N PRO A 94 -9.41 3.08 5.85
CA PRO A 94 -8.26 3.02 4.95
C PRO A 94 -7.05 3.77 5.52
N ALA A 95 -7.23 4.84 6.31
CA ALA A 95 -6.11 5.52 6.96
C ALA A 95 -5.37 4.59 7.92
N ALA A 96 -6.09 3.91 8.82
CA ALA A 96 -5.52 2.98 9.78
C ALA A 96 -4.87 1.78 9.08
N GLY A 97 -5.55 1.24 8.05
CA GLY A 97 -5.01 0.12 7.27
C GLY A 97 -3.75 0.49 6.49
N SER A 98 -3.73 1.63 5.80
CA SER A 98 -2.56 2.13 5.06
C SER A 98 -1.37 2.31 6.00
N TYR A 99 -1.61 2.84 7.20
CA TYR A 99 -0.57 3.04 8.21
C TYR A 99 0.00 1.70 8.68
N GLY A 100 -0.87 0.73 9.01
CA GLY A 100 -0.45 -0.61 9.43
C GLY A 100 0.37 -1.33 8.37
N ILE A 101 -0.07 -1.31 7.10
CA ILE A 101 0.67 -1.95 6.00
C ILE A 101 1.98 -1.20 5.68
N SER A 102 1.97 0.14 5.67
CA SER A 102 3.21 0.91 5.47
C SER A 102 4.26 0.61 6.54
N LEU A 103 3.85 0.57 7.81
CA LEU A 103 4.73 0.19 8.91
C LEU A 103 5.26 -1.24 8.75
N TYR A 104 4.40 -2.20 8.41
CA TYR A 104 4.80 -3.59 8.19
C TYR A 104 5.85 -3.69 7.07
N MET A 105 5.61 -3.05 5.93
CA MET A 105 6.55 -3.03 4.80
C MET A 105 7.88 -2.36 5.18
N ARG A 106 7.85 -1.19 5.85
CA ARG A 106 9.06 -0.50 6.30
C ARG A 106 9.86 -1.33 7.29
N SER A 107 9.19 -1.92 8.28
CA SER A 107 9.85 -2.78 9.26
C SER A 107 10.51 -3.99 8.61
N TYR A 108 9.87 -4.55 7.57
CA TYR A 108 10.42 -5.67 6.82
C TYR A 108 11.67 -5.27 6.01
N TRP A 109 11.61 -4.15 5.30
CA TRP A 109 12.70 -3.72 4.41
C TRP A 109 13.85 -2.99 5.12
N ASN A 110 13.62 -2.35 6.27
CA ASN A 110 14.63 -1.56 6.99
C ASN A 110 15.93 -2.32 7.32
N ASN A 111 15.82 -3.64 7.55
CA ASN A 111 16.96 -4.47 7.93
C ASN A 111 17.55 -5.26 6.76
N LYS A 112 17.12 -4.99 5.52
CA LYS A 112 17.56 -5.72 4.33
C LYS A 112 18.46 -4.86 3.47
N ALA A 113 19.70 -5.27 3.34
CA ALA A 113 20.64 -4.63 2.43
C ALA A 113 20.34 -4.99 0.98
N LYS A 114 20.61 -4.06 0.07
CA LYS A 114 20.66 -4.35 -1.37
C LYS A 114 21.78 -5.34 -1.64
N ILE A 115 21.52 -6.33 -2.50
CA ILE A 115 22.47 -7.40 -2.79
C ILE A 115 23.22 -7.03 -4.09
N PRO A 116 24.57 -6.98 -4.08
CA PRO A 116 25.32 -6.69 -5.30
C PRO A 116 25.03 -7.74 -6.38
N MET A 117 25.01 -7.32 -7.65
CA MET A 117 24.75 -8.15 -8.83
C MET A 117 23.31 -8.68 -9.00
N LEU A 118 22.38 -8.40 -8.07
CA LEU A 118 20.95 -8.71 -8.21
C LEU A 118 20.12 -7.45 -8.50
N GLU A 119 20.35 -6.83 -9.66
CA GLU A 119 19.73 -5.54 -10.02
C GLU A 119 18.20 -5.57 -9.98
N GLU A 120 17.56 -6.55 -10.61
CA GLU A 120 16.08 -6.61 -10.65
C GLU A 120 15.49 -6.88 -9.26
N TYR A 121 16.19 -7.63 -8.41
CA TYR A 121 15.79 -7.81 -7.01
C TYR A 121 15.88 -6.48 -6.24
N ASN A 122 16.98 -5.74 -6.40
CA ASN A 122 17.14 -4.43 -5.78
C ASN A 122 16.10 -3.43 -6.28
N ARG A 123 15.75 -3.47 -7.57
CA ARG A 123 14.64 -2.67 -8.14
C ARG A 123 13.30 -3.05 -7.50
N ALA A 124 13.04 -4.32 -7.24
CA ALA A 124 11.82 -4.74 -6.55
C ALA A 124 11.76 -4.25 -5.08
N ILE A 125 12.90 -4.16 -4.39
CA ILE A 125 12.99 -3.52 -3.06
C ILE A 125 12.67 -2.02 -3.17
N GLU A 126 13.22 -1.35 -4.18
CA GLU A 126 12.94 0.07 -4.43
C GLU A 126 11.47 0.31 -4.77
N ASP A 127 10.87 -0.51 -5.64
CA ASP A 127 9.45 -0.47 -5.98
C ASP A 127 8.60 -0.66 -4.72
N SER A 128 8.93 -1.64 -3.87
CA SER A 128 8.22 -1.87 -2.60
C SER A 128 8.35 -0.68 -1.64
N THR A 129 9.48 0.03 -1.67
CA THR A 129 9.68 1.26 -0.90
C THR A 129 8.80 2.39 -1.44
N GLN A 130 8.64 2.51 -2.76
CA GLN A 130 7.71 3.47 -3.36
C GLN A 130 6.26 3.17 -2.99
N VAL A 131 5.88 1.89 -2.94
CA VAL A 131 4.55 1.47 -2.46
C VAL A 131 4.33 1.91 -1.02
N SER A 132 5.28 1.67 -0.10
CA SER A 132 5.15 2.16 1.28
C SER A 132 5.00 3.68 1.34
N LYS A 133 5.81 4.45 0.60
CA LYS A 133 5.68 5.91 0.54
C LYS A 133 4.31 6.35 0.02
N ALA A 134 3.80 5.68 -1.01
CA ALA A 134 2.46 5.94 -1.52
C ALA A 134 1.41 5.65 -0.44
N LEU A 135 1.52 4.55 0.31
CA LEU A 135 0.64 4.25 1.44
C LEU A 135 0.68 5.35 2.51
N ASP A 136 1.83 5.94 2.81
CA ASP A 136 1.91 7.07 3.77
C ASP A 136 1.16 8.31 3.26
N VAL A 137 1.24 8.59 1.96
CA VAL A 137 0.43 9.65 1.33
C VAL A 137 -1.06 9.34 1.47
N LEU A 138 -1.47 8.07 1.37
CA LEU A 138 -2.86 7.67 1.63
C LEU A 138 -3.25 7.93 3.09
N VAL A 139 -2.39 7.61 4.06
CA VAL A 139 -2.64 7.90 5.49
C VAL A 139 -2.91 9.39 5.67
N LEU A 140 -2.01 10.24 5.17
CA LEU A 140 -2.16 11.69 5.29
C LEU A 140 -3.43 12.19 4.58
N GLY A 141 -3.69 11.71 3.37
CA GLY A 141 -4.88 12.11 2.61
C GLY A 141 -6.18 11.73 3.30
N TRP A 142 -6.29 10.50 3.79
CA TRP A 142 -7.47 10.04 4.53
C TRP A 142 -7.63 10.74 5.88
N LEU A 143 -6.54 11.04 6.58
CA LEU A 143 -6.55 11.83 7.82
C LEU A 143 -6.94 13.28 7.60
N VAL A 144 -6.81 13.82 6.38
CA VAL A 144 -7.35 15.14 6.03
C VAL A 144 -8.81 15.04 5.61
N VAL A 145 -9.20 13.99 4.86
CA VAL A 145 -10.61 13.78 4.44
C VAL A 145 -11.54 13.57 5.63
N ALA A 146 -11.12 12.80 6.64
CA ALA A 146 -11.93 12.49 7.82
C ALA A 146 -12.42 13.74 8.60
N PRO A 147 -11.55 14.67 9.04
CA PRO A 147 -11.97 15.89 9.72
C PRO A 147 -12.77 16.82 8.80
N LEU A 148 -12.44 16.91 7.50
CA LEU A 148 -13.26 17.68 6.55
C LEU A 148 -14.71 17.19 6.55
N LYS A 149 -14.93 15.88 6.50
CA LYS A 149 -16.29 15.32 6.62
C LYS A 149 -16.92 15.58 7.99
N LEU A 150 -16.16 15.47 9.08
CA LEU A 150 -16.63 15.73 10.44
C LEU A 150 -17.20 17.17 10.59
N PHE A 151 -16.52 18.15 9.99
CA PHE A 151 -16.92 19.56 10.04
C PHE A 151 -17.98 19.94 8.97
N GLY A 152 -18.53 18.96 8.24
CA GLY A 152 -19.56 19.19 7.23
C GLY A 152 -19.04 19.83 5.94
N VAL A 153 -17.74 19.66 5.66
CA VAL A 153 -17.02 20.25 4.52
C VAL A 153 -16.82 19.25 3.39
#